data_AF-A0A1F2VG14-F1
#
_entry.id   AF-A0A1F2VG14-F1
#
_cell.length_a   1.000
_cell.length_b   1.000
_cell.length_c   1.000
_cell.angle_alpha   90.00
_cell.angle_beta   90.00
_cell.angle_gamma   90.00
#
_symmetry.space_group_name_H-M   'P 1'
#
loop_
_entity.id
_entity.type
_entity.pdbx_description
1 polymer ?
#
loop_
_entity_poly.entity_id
_entity_poly.type
_entity_poly.pdbx_seq_one_letter_code
_entity_poly.pdbx_strand_id
1 'polypeptide(L)' 'MIRVEWIQYVVQHPVREVIQADGRIRRWAPIHEMDGRYLRVVLLADGETVHNAFFDRLFAP' A
#
# COMPACT_ATOMS: atom_id res chain seq x y z
N MET A 1 9.29 -7.37 9.53
CA MET A 1 9.45 -5.89 9.62
C MET A 1 9.17 -5.31 8.24
N ILE A 2 8.42 -4.22 8.15
CA ILE A 2 8.16 -3.53 6.88
C ILE A 2 9.24 -2.48 6.68
N ARG A 3 9.75 -2.34 5.46
CA ARG A 3 10.79 -1.36 5.12
C ARG A 3 10.19 -0.11 4.50
N VAL A 4 10.85 1.03 4.67
CA VAL A 4 10.37 2.32 4.15
C VAL A 4 10.39 2.30 2.61
N GLU A 5 11.41 1.69 2.02
CA GLU A 5 11.55 1.56 0.56
C GLU A 5 10.35 0.84 -0.07
N TRP A 6 9.81 -0.18 0.61
CA TRP A 6 8.62 -0.90 0.16
C TRP A 6 7.36 -0.05 0.24
N ILE A 7 7.21 0.75 1.30
CA ILE A 7 6.10 1.69 1.43
C ILE A 7 6.17 2.72 0.30
N GLN A 8 7.35 3.31 0.07
CA GLN A 8 7.56 4.27 -1.02
C GLN A 8 7.25 3.66 -2.39
N TYR A 9 7.71 2.43 -2.63
CA TYR A 9 7.41 1.70 -3.86
C TYR A 9 5.90 1.52 -4.07
N VAL A 10 5.15 1.04 -3.06
CA VAL A 10 3.69 0.87 -3.16
C VAL A 10 2.98 2.21 -3.39
N VAL A 11 3.47 3.28 -2.78
CA VAL A 11 2.92 4.63 -2.97
C VAL A 11 3.14 5.12 -4.41
N GLN A 12 4.31 4.90 -4.99
CA GLN A 12 4.67 5.40 -6.34
C GLN A 12 4.17 4.50 -7.47
N HIS A 13 4.10 3.19 -7.24
CA HIS A 13 3.79 2.17 -8.23
C HIS A 13 2.69 1.22 -7.75
N PRO A 14 1.50 1.72 -7.37
CA PRO A 14 0.40 0.84 -6.98
C PRO A 14 -0.11 0.06 -8.18
N VAL A 15 -0.35 -1.24 -8.00
CA VAL A 15 -1.11 -2.06 -8.95
C VAL A 15 -2.61 -1.87 -8.79
N ARG A 16 -3.04 -1.41 -7.60
CA ARG A 16 -4.43 -1.06 -7.29
C ARG A 16 -4.46 0.14 -6.37
N GLU A 17 -5.43 1.02 -6.62
CA GLU A 17 -5.78 2.13 -5.75
C GLU A 17 -7.28 2.13 -5.48
N VAL A 18 -7.67 2.42 -4.24
CA VAL A 18 -9.06 2.64 -3.83
C VAL A 18 -9.12 3.85 -2.90
N ILE A 19 -9.91 4.85 -3.27
CA ILE A 19 -10.27 5.97 -2.41
C ILE A 19 -11.52 5.59 -1.62
N GLN A 20 -11.44 5.67 -0.29
CA GLN A 20 -12.55 5.41 0.61
C GLN A 20 -13.46 6.63 0.75
N ALA A 21 -14.69 6.43 1.24
CA ALA A 21 -15.65 7.52 1.49
C ALA A 21 -15.17 8.57 2.51
N ASP A 22 -14.24 8.20 3.40
CA ASP A 22 -13.61 9.11 4.37
C ASP A 22 -12.36 9.84 3.81
N GLY A 23 -12.06 9.66 2.52
CA GLY A 23 -10.92 10.26 1.84
C GLY A 23 -9.62 9.47 1.98
N ARG A 24 -9.55 8.40 2.80
CA ARG A 24 -8.33 7.58 2.88
C ARG A 24 -8.06 6.87 1.56
N ILE A 25 -6.79 6.78 1.19
CA ILE A 25 -6.36 6.13 -0.04
C ILE A 25 -5.67 4.83 0.32
N ARG A 26 -6.15 3.71 -0.25
CA ARG A 26 -5.49 2.41 -0.13
C ARG A 26 -4.75 2.11 -1.43
N ARG A 27 -3.46 1.83 -1.33
CA ARG A 27 -2.59 1.41 -2.43
C ARG A 27 -2.04 0.02 -2.14
N TRP A 28 -1.94 -0.81 -3.18
CA TRP A 28 -1.34 -2.14 -3.10
C TRP A 28 -0.26 -2.28 -4.16
N ALA A 29 0.85 -2.95 -3.83
CA ALA A 29 1.80 -3.47 -4.80
C ALA A 29 2.46 -4.75 -4.26
N PRO A 30 2.87 -5.69 -5.12
CA PRO A 30 3.63 -6.86 -4.71
C PRO A 30 5.05 -6.46 -4.30
N ILE A 31 5.56 -7.05 -3.23
CA ILE A 31 6.95 -6.87 -2.79
C ILE A 31 7.74 -8.12 -3.17
N HIS A 32 8.64 -8.00 -4.15
CA HIS A 32 9.40 -9.14 -4.69
C HIS A 32 10.27 -9.82 -3.63
N GLU A 33 10.90 -9.04 -2.75
CA GLU A 33 11.74 -9.54 -1.65
C GLU A 33 10.96 -10.28 -0.56
N MET A 34 9.62 -10.26 -0.64
CA MET A 34 8.70 -10.94 0.28
C MET A 34 7.87 -11.99 -0.46
N ASP A 35 8.47 -12.69 -1.42
CA ASP A 35 7.84 -13.72 -2.26
C ASP A 35 6.61 -13.22 -3.03
N GLY A 36 6.63 -11.94 -3.46
CA GLY A 36 5.53 -11.32 -4.20
C GLY A 36 4.29 -11.02 -3.36
N ARG A 37 4.38 -11.06 -2.02
CA ARG A 37 3.27 -10.68 -1.14
C ARG A 37 2.86 -9.23 -1.36
N TYR A 38 1.56 -8.99 -1.35
CA TYR A 38 1.01 -7.65 -1.52
C TYR A 38 1.09 -6.85 -0.23
N LEU A 39 1.81 -5.72 -0.29
CA LEU A 39 1.81 -4.73 0.76
C LEU A 39 0.71 -3.72 0.49
N ARG A 40 -0.18 -3.52 1.47
CA ARG A 40 -1.19 -2.46 1.45
C ARG A 40 -0.67 -1.27 2.24
N VAL A 41 -0.66 -0.10 1.62
CA VAL A 41 -0.39 1.18 2.26
C VAL A 41 -1.68 2.00 2.30
N VAL A 42 -1.99 2.54 3.47
CA VAL A 42 -3.12 3.44 3.69
C VAL A 42 -2.58 4.84 3.90
N LEU A 43 -2.93 5.75 3.02
CA LEU A 43 -2.61 7.17 3.08
C LEU A 43 -3.81 7.96 3.61
N LEU A 44 -3.55 9.10 4.22
CA LEU A 44 -4.58 10.11 4.50
C LEU A 44 -5.05 10.78 3.19
N ALA A 45 -6.06 11.64 3.30
CA ALA A 45 -6.67 12.31 2.15
C ALA A 45 -5.74 13.26 1.39
N ASP A 46 -4.60 13.62 1.98
CA ASP A 46 -3.54 14.40 1.32
C ASP A 46 -2.75 13.58 0.29
N GLY A 47 -2.85 12.25 0.30
CA GLY A 47 -2.11 11.36 -0.59
C GLY A 47 -0.61 11.27 -0.30
N GLU A 48 -0.15 11.81 0.82
CA GLU A 48 1.27 11.87 1.21
C GLU A 48 1.50 11.23 2.57
N THR A 49 0.64 11.48 3.55
CA THR A 49 0.82 11.00 4.92
C THR A 49 0.44 9.53 5.03
N VAL A 50 1.43 8.69 5.33
CA VAL A 50 1.20 7.26 5.58
C VAL A 50 0.53 7.07 6.94
N HIS A 51 -0.72 6.61 6.94
CA HIS A 51 -1.45 6.26 8.14
C HIS A 51 -1.10 4.86 8.65
N ASN A 52 -1.00 3.88 7.74
CA ASN A 52 -0.69 2.50 8.09
C ASN A 52 -0.11 1.72 6.90
N ALA A 53 0.68 0.68 7.14
CA ALA A 53 1.18 -0.24 6.12
C ALA A 53 1.26 -1.67 6.66
N PHE A 54 0.74 -2.65 5.90
CA PHE A 54 0.79 -4.07 6.26
C PHE A 54 0.56 -5.00 5.08
N PHE A 55 1.05 -6.24 5.18
CA PHE A 55 0.81 -7.26 4.15
C PHE A 55 -0.65 -7.72 4.18
N ASP A 56 -1.31 -7.58 3.03
CA ASP A 56 -2.72 -7.94 2.85
C ASP A 56 -2.83 -9.33 2.21
N ARG A 57 -3.11 -10.34 3.04
CA ARG A 57 -3.17 -11.75 2.61
C ARG A 57 -4.42 -12.09 1.82
N LEU A 58 -5.43 -11.22 1.83
CA LEU A 58 -6.71 -11.43 1.16
C LEU A 58 -6.79 -10.68 -0.18
N PHE A 59 -5.77 -9.87 -0.48
CA PHE A 59 -5.71 -9.14 -1.72
C PHE A 59 -5.29 -10.07 -2.86
N ALA A 60 -6.18 -10.22 -3.83
CA ALA A 60 -5.87 -10.68 -5.17
C ALA A 60 -6.10 -9.48 -6.13
N PRO A 61 -5.18 -9.21 -7.05
CA PRO A 61 -5.25 -8.06 -7.96
C PRO A 61 -6.47 -8.08 -8.88
#